data_AF-A0A7K6Z5J1-F1
#
_entry.id   AF-A0A7K6Z5J1-F1
#
_cell.length_a   1.000
_cell.length_b   1.000
_cell.length_c   1.000
_cell.angle_alpha   90.00
_cell.angle_beta   90.00
_cell.angle_gamma   90.00
#
_symmetry.space_group_name_H-M   'P 1'
#
loop_
_entity.id
_entity.type
_entity.pdbx_description
1 polymer ?
#
loop_
_entity_poly.entity_id
_entity_poly.type
_entity_poly.pdbx_seq_one_letter_code
_entity_poly.pdbx_strand_id
1 'polypeptide(L)'
;IIRVQSPEGVKRITATKRETVATFLKKVAKEFGFRNNGFSVYTNRNRTGEITASQNKSLNLLKIKHGDMLFLYPSSPAGSSSEIMDTSVSQGLRPVGAPQVVEDEIDQYLIKQDGKIYRNRDQQLCRHGPLGKCVHCVPLEPFDEDYLNHLEPPVKHMSFHAYIRKLTGGADKGKFVALENISCKIKSGCEGHPPWPEGICTKCQPSAITLNRQKYRHVDNIMFENHTIADRFLDFWRKTGNQHLGYLYGRYTEHKDIPLGIRAEVAAIYEPPQIGTQNSLEILEDPKAEVVDEIAAKLGLRKVGWIFTDLVSEDTRKGTVRYSRNKDTYYLSAEECITAGNFQNQQPNICRLSPDGHFGSKFVTVVATGGPDNQVHFEGYQVSNQCMALVRDECLLPCRDAPELGYAKESSSEQYVPDVFYKDIDKFGNEITQLARPLPVEYLIIDVS
;
A
#
# COMPACT_ATOMS: atom_id res chain seq x y z
N ILE A 1 12.70 -54.35 21.31
CA ILE A 1 11.56 -53.46 20.97
C ILE A 1 11.70 -52.14 21.71
N ILE A 2 11.64 -51.02 21.00
CA ILE A 2 11.69 -49.65 21.53
C ILE A 2 10.36 -48.98 21.20
N ARG A 3 9.80 -48.19 22.12
CA ARG A 3 8.54 -47.46 21.93
C ARG A 3 8.86 -46.03 21.46
N VAL A 4 8.21 -45.57 20.41
CA VAL A 4 8.36 -44.20 19.91
C VAL A 4 7.00 -43.51 19.95
N GLN A 5 6.92 -42.38 20.65
CA GLN A 5 5.72 -41.56 20.78
C GLN A 5 5.82 -40.36 19.85
N SER A 6 4.82 -40.18 19.00
CA SER A 6 4.62 -39.01 18.14
C SER A 6 3.34 -38.27 18.56
N PRO A 7 3.06 -37.07 18.02
CA PRO A 7 1.76 -36.39 18.20
C PRO A 7 0.56 -37.23 17.75
N GLU A 8 0.77 -38.18 16.82
CA GLU A 8 -0.26 -39.04 16.23
C GLU A 8 -0.42 -40.40 16.95
N GLY A 9 0.44 -40.71 17.93
CA GLY A 9 0.37 -41.95 18.72
C GLY A 9 1.71 -42.64 18.96
N VAL A 10 1.66 -43.81 19.62
CA VAL A 10 2.84 -44.59 20.01
C VAL A 10 2.98 -45.84 19.14
N LYS A 11 4.13 -46.01 18.48
CA LYS A 11 4.47 -47.22 17.71
C LYS A 11 5.63 -47.99 18.36
N ARG A 12 5.67 -49.31 18.15
CA ARG A 12 6.69 -50.22 18.69
C ARG A 12 7.64 -50.65 17.57
N ILE A 13 8.91 -50.31 17.68
CA ILE A 13 9.92 -50.58 16.66
C ILE A 13 10.88 -51.67 17.13
N THR A 14 11.09 -52.68 16.29
CA THR A 14 12.02 -53.77 16.56
C THR A 14 13.44 -53.38 16.20
N ALA A 15 14.31 -53.33 17.21
CA ALA A 15 15.73 -53.03 17.09
C ALA A 15 16.59 -54.19 17.59
N THR A 16 17.75 -54.40 16.96
CA THR A 16 18.73 -55.44 17.35
C THR A 16 19.91 -54.85 18.13
N LYS A 17 20.59 -55.65 18.96
CA LYS A 17 21.66 -55.18 19.87
C LYS A 17 22.87 -54.53 19.17
N ARG A 18 23.08 -54.83 17.88
CA ARG A 18 24.20 -54.29 17.07
C ARG A 18 23.75 -53.24 16.04
N GLU A 19 22.50 -52.81 16.10
CA GLU A 19 21.94 -51.87 15.14
C GLU A 19 22.51 -50.45 15.33
N THR A 20 22.80 -49.76 14.22
CA THR A 20 23.27 -48.38 14.25
C THR A 20 22.10 -47.40 14.38
N VAL A 21 22.39 -46.22 14.91
CA VAL A 21 21.41 -45.14 15.05
C VAL A 21 20.79 -44.76 13.70
N ALA A 22 21.60 -44.69 12.65
CA ALA A 22 21.13 -44.38 11.30
C ALA A 22 20.15 -45.45 10.76
N THR A 23 20.43 -46.75 10.98
CA THR A 23 19.50 -47.81 10.56
C THR A 23 18.21 -47.82 11.37
N PHE A 24 18.28 -47.49 12.66
CA PHE A 24 17.12 -47.39 13.53
C PHE A 24 16.22 -46.21 13.15
N LEU A 25 16.79 -45.02 12.90
CA LEU A 25 16.02 -43.85 12.46
C LEU A 25 15.36 -44.06 11.10
N LYS A 26 15.95 -44.83 10.18
CA LYS A 26 15.29 -45.23 8.93
C LYS A 26 14.05 -46.11 9.18
N LYS A 27 14.09 -47.02 10.16
CA LYS A 27 12.90 -47.80 10.55
C LYS A 27 11.83 -46.92 11.18
N VAL A 28 12.22 -45.95 12.00
CA VAL A 28 11.32 -44.94 12.57
C VAL A 28 10.65 -44.13 11.45
N ALA A 29 11.41 -43.63 10.49
CA ALA A 29 10.89 -42.90 9.34
C ALA A 29 9.86 -43.73 8.56
N LYS A 30 10.17 -45.00 8.28
CA LYS A 30 9.29 -45.93 7.56
C LYS A 30 7.99 -46.19 8.33
N GLU A 31 8.06 -46.43 9.64
CA GLU A 31 6.88 -46.72 10.47
C GLU A 31 5.96 -45.51 10.63
N PHE A 32 6.50 -44.29 10.66
CA PHE A 32 5.71 -43.06 10.81
C PHE A 32 5.46 -42.30 9.49
N GLY A 33 5.86 -42.86 8.34
CA GLY A 33 5.57 -42.28 7.03
C GLY A 33 6.37 -41.01 6.68
N PHE A 34 7.48 -40.73 7.38
CA PHE A 34 8.31 -39.55 7.11
C PHE A 34 9.36 -39.83 6.02
N ARG A 35 9.61 -38.83 5.16
CA ARG A 35 10.83 -38.80 4.32
C ARG A 35 12.07 -38.64 5.23
N ASN A 36 13.21 -39.23 4.86
CA ASN A 36 14.46 -39.07 5.63
C ASN A 36 14.72 -37.56 5.86
N ASN A 37 14.95 -37.15 7.11
CA ASN A 37 15.16 -35.77 7.60
C ASN A 37 13.92 -34.93 7.95
N GLY A 38 12.70 -35.48 7.90
CA GLY A 38 11.46 -34.74 8.26
C GLY A 38 11.07 -34.74 9.75
N PHE A 39 11.86 -35.35 10.64
CA PHE A 39 11.54 -35.52 12.06
C PHE A 39 12.80 -35.53 12.92
N SER A 40 12.63 -35.15 14.19
CA SER A 40 13.66 -35.22 15.23
C SER A 40 13.21 -36.18 16.33
N VAL A 41 14.11 -37.06 16.79
CA VAL A 41 13.83 -38.01 17.88
C VAL A 41 14.66 -37.66 19.10
N TYR A 42 14.02 -37.61 20.26
CA TYR A 42 14.64 -37.25 21.53
C TYR A 42 14.47 -38.38 22.55
N THR A 43 15.43 -38.51 23.46
CA THR A 43 15.33 -39.44 24.59
C THR A 43 14.32 -38.97 25.65
N ASN A 44 14.09 -37.65 25.75
CA ASN A 44 13.20 -37.06 26.75
C ASN A 44 12.07 -36.23 26.11
N ARG A 45 10.95 -36.13 26.83
CA ARG A 45 9.75 -35.38 26.40
C ARG A 45 9.97 -33.87 26.32
N ASN A 46 10.95 -33.33 27.03
CA ASN A 46 11.31 -31.91 27.02
C ASN A 46 12.24 -31.50 25.86
N ARG A 47 12.33 -32.33 24.79
CA ARG A 47 13.21 -32.12 23.62
C ARG A 47 14.71 -32.03 23.98
N THR A 48 15.14 -32.76 25.01
CA THR A 48 16.56 -32.91 25.35
C THR A 48 17.08 -34.29 24.96
N GLY A 49 18.37 -34.37 24.59
CA GLY A 49 18.99 -35.62 24.15
C GLY A 49 18.56 -36.03 22.74
N GLU A 50 18.76 -35.14 21.77
CA GLU A 50 18.46 -35.42 20.37
C GLU A 50 19.33 -36.57 19.83
N ILE A 51 18.69 -37.49 19.12
CA ILE A 51 19.33 -38.65 18.50
C ILE A 51 19.58 -38.32 17.03
N THR A 52 20.79 -37.85 16.71
CA THR A 52 21.16 -37.46 15.34
C THR A 52 21.78 -38.63 14.56
N ALA A 53 21.40 -38.76 13.28
CA ALA A 53 21.89 -39.81 12.37
C ALA A 53 23.39 -39.67 12.01
N SER A 54 24.00 -38.53 12.30
CA SER A 54 25.42 -38.24 12.02
C SER A 54 26.41 -39.05 12.87
N GLN A 55 25.92 -39.78 13.87
CA GLN A 55 26.75 -40.64 14.70
C GLN A 55 26.64 -42.10 14.21
N ASN A 56 27.69 -42.65 13.58
CA ASN A 56 27.84 -44.08 13.27
C ASN A 56 27.99 -44.96 14.55
N LYS A 57 27.29 -44.61 15.63
CA LYS A 57 27.30 -45.32 16.91
C LYS A 57 26.20 -46.38 16.93
N SER A 58 26.43 -47.45 17.68
CA SER A 58 25.39 -48.45 17.96
C SER A 58 24.38 -47.89 18.98
N LEU A 59 23.14 -48.36 18.94
CA LEU A 59 22.10 -47.97 19.91
C LEU A 59 22.53 -48.21 21.37
N ASN A 60 23.39 -49.21 21.59
CA ASN A 60 23.90 -49.56 22.92
C ASN A 60 24.82 -48.47 23.52
N LEU A 61 25.57 -47.73 22.67
CA LEU A 61 26.40 -46.59 23.09
C LEU A 61 25.56 -45.39 23.55
N LEU A 62 24.32 -45.27 23.08
CA LEU A 62 23.35 -44.27 23.52
C LEU A 62 22.51 -44.73 24.72
N LYS A 63 22.85 -45.88 25.34
CA LYS A 63 22.12 -46.50 26.46
C LYS A 63 20.64 -46.81 26.18
N ILE A 64 20.24 -46.90 24.91
CA ILE A 64 18.85 -47.22 24.53
C ILE A 64 18.64 -48.73 24.61
N LYS A 65 17.75 -49.17 25.50
CA LYS A 65 17.46 -50.57 25.81
C LYS A 65 16.07 -50.99 25.37
N HIS A 66 15.81 -52.30 25.43
CA HIS A 66 14.49 -52.83 25.20
C HIS A 66 13.50 -52.30 26.26
N GLY A 67 12.40 -51.68 25.81
CA GLY A 67 11.36 -51.13 26.67
C GLY A 67 11.37 -49.60 26.76
N ASP A 68 12.45 -48.95 26.34
CA ASP A 68 12.62 -47.49 26.41
C ASP A 68 11.61 -46.76 25.52
N MET A 69 11.29 -45.53 25.93
CA MET A 69 10.38 -44.63 25.25
C MET A 69 11.14 -43.44 24.67
N LEU A 70 10.98 -43.20 23.38
CA LEU A 70 11.55 -42.07 22.66
C LEU A 70 10.44 -41.16 22.15
N PHE A 71 10.74 -39.88 21.97
CA PHE A 71 9.78 -38.86 21.58
C PHE A 71 10.13 -38.29 20.21
N LEU A 72 9.23 -38.44 19.25
CA LEU A 72 9.37 -37.98 17.88
C LEU A 72 8.58 -36.68 17.70
N TYR A 73 9.25 -35.66 17.16
CA TYR A 73 8.61 -34.41 16.74
C TYR A 73 8.85 -34.20 15.24
N PRO A 74 7.78 -34.03 14.44
CA PRO A 74 7.94 -33.67 13.04
C PRO A 74 8.44 -32.23 12.92
N SER A 75 9.33 -31.97 11.96
CA SER A 75 9.95 -30.65 11.77
C SER A 75 9.00 -29.61 11.13
N SER A 76 7.80 -30.05 10.71
CA SER A 76 6.64 -29.22 10.33
C SER A 76 5.35 -29.98 10.68
N PRO A 77 4.24 -29.30 11.02
CA PRO A 77 2.99 -29.99 11.32
C PRO A 77 2.45 -30.71 10.08
N ALA A 78 2.18 -32.00 10.21
CA ALA A 78 1.58 -32.81 9.16
C ALA A 78 0.13 -32.34 8.90
N GLY A 79 -0.06 -31.63 7.79
CA GLY A 79 -1.36 -31.51 7.12
C GLY A 79 -1.45 -32.58 6.04
N SER A 80 -2.53 -33.35 6.04
CA SER A 80 -2.78 -34.40 5.04
C SER A 80 -3.01 -33.81 3.64
N SER A 81 -2.30 -34.39 2.67
CA SER A 81 -2.63 -34.53 1.25
C SER A 81 -3.05 -33.28 0.46
N SER A 82 -2.14 -32.75 -0.36
CA SER A 82 -2.30 -32.55 -1.82
C SER A 82 -0.97 -32.08 -2.40
N GLU A 83 -0.61 -32.67 -3.53
CA GLU A 83 0.69 -32.61 -4.20
C GLU A 83 1.04 -31.22 -4.74
N ILE A 84 2.26 -30.73 -4.48
CA ILE A 84 2.92 -29.77 -5.37
C ILE A 84 4.40 -30.17 -5.49
N MET A 85 4.82 -30.28 -6.75
CA MET A 85 6.14 -30.64 -7.22
C MET A 85 7.22 -29.65 -6.76
N ASP A 86 8.39 -30.24 -6.45
CA ASP A 86 9.68 -29.59 -6.26
C ASP A 86 10.11 -28.81 -7.51
N THR A 87 10.45 -27.53 -7.35
CA THR A 87 11.58 -26.93 -8.06
C THR A 87 12.58 -26.40 -7.05
N SER A 88 13.82 -26.81 -7.27
CA SER A 88 14.99 -26.73 -6.41
C SER A 88 15.45 -25.30 -6.13
N VAL A 89 15.65 -24.97 -4.84
CA VAL A 89 16.54 -23.89 -4.43
C VAL A 89 17.79 -24.50 -3.81
N SER A 90 18.85 -24.50 -4.62
CA SER A 90 20.24 -24.75 -4.22
C SER A 90 20.66 -23.68 -3.21
N GLN A 91 20.97 -24.08 -1.98
CA GLN A 91 21.69 -23.23 -1.04
C GLN A 91 23.08 -22.93 -1.59
N GLY A 92 23.39 -21.65 -1.80
CA GLY A 92 24.71 -21.26 -2.26
C GLY A 92 24.97 -19.79 -2.52
N LEU A 93 24.18 -18.85 -1.97
CA LEU A 93 24.57 -17.44 -1.93
C LEU A 93 24.17 -16.85 -0.58
N ARG A 94 25.10 -16.10 0.01
CA ARG A 94 24.83 -15.16 1.13
C ARG A 94 23.54 -14.39 0.82
N PRO A 95 22.74 -13.98 1.81
CA PRO A 95 21.64 -13.08 1.53
C PRO A 95 22.27 -11.84 0.88
N VAL A 96 22.12 -11.70 -0.43
CA VAL A 96 22.10 -10.40 -1.05
C VAL A 96 21.02 -9.70 -0.25
N GLY A 97 21.44 -8.75 0.60
CA GLY A 97 20.49 -8.01 1.42
C GLY A 97 19.36 -7.59 0.49
N ALA A 98 18.11 -7.75 0.94
CA ALA A 98 17.03 -6.98 0.36
C ALA A 98 17.61 -5.57 0.16
N PRO A 99 17.49 -4.97 -1.05
CA PRO A 99 18.06 -3.65 -1.29
C PRO A 99 17.75 -2.81 -0.06
N GLN A 100 18.75 -2.17 0.53
CA GLN A 100 18.47 -1.24 1.62
C GLN A 100 17.68 -0.10 0.99
N VAL A 101 16.37 -0.30 0.95
CA VAL A 101 15.41 0.64 0.41
C VAL A 101 15.32 1.74 1.45
N VAL A 102 15.98 2.86 1.16
CA VAL A 102 16.03 4.01 2.05
C VAL A 102 14.77 4.83 1.81
N GLU A 103 13.88 4.84 2.80
CA GLU A 103 12.68 5.67 2.80
C GLU A 103 13.04 7.16 2.92
N ASP A 104 12.12 8.05 2.58
CA ASP A 104 12.35 9.49 2.65
C ASP A 104 12.68 9.92 4.09
N GLU A 105 13.46 11.01 4.24
CA GLU A 105 13.85 11.55 5.54
C GLU A 105 12.64 11.82 6.46
N ILE A 106 11.54 12.33 5.88
CA ILE A 106 10.29 12.57 6.60
C ILE A 106 9.67 11.28 7.13
N ASP A 107 9.71 10.18 6.38
CA ASP A 107 9.15 8.90 6.81
C ASP A 107 9.99 8.30 7.94
N GLN A 108 11.32 8.40 7.82
CA GLN A 108 12.25 7.97 8.86
C GLN A 108 12.09 8.78 10.15
N TYR A 109 11.72 10.05 10.03
CA TYR A 109 11.40 10.92 11.17
C TYR A 109 10.06 10.53 11.80
N LEU A 110 8.98 10.47 11.02
CA LEU A 110 7.62 10.21 11.51
C LEU A 110 7.47 8.82 12.13
N ILE A 111 8.17 7.81 11.61
CA ILE A 111 8.08 6.47 12.20
C ILE A 111 8.68 6.35 13.61
N LYS A 112 9.53 7.30 14.01
CA LYS A 112 10.09 7.35 15.36
C LYS A 112 9.12 8.01 16.35
N GLN A 113 8.13 8.76 15.85
CA GLN A 113 7.12 9.43 16.67
C GLN A 113 5.98 8.46 17.04
N ASP A 114 5.45 8.56 18.26
CA ASP A 114 4.32 7.71 18.67
C ASP A 114 2.99 8.18 18.05
N GLY A 115 2.87 9.46 17.73
CA GLY A 115 1.68 10.08 17.16
C GLY A 115 0.50 10.14 18.14
N LYS A 116 0.73 9.91 19.43
CA LYS A 116 -0.37 9.85 20.41
C LYS A 116 -0.92 11.24 20.70
N ILE A 117 -2.23 11.32 20.79
CA ILE A 117 -2.93 12.57 21.09
C ILE A 117 -3.12 12.65 22.60
N TYR A 118 -2.32 13.50 23.24
CA TYR A 118 -2.36 13.69 24.69
C TYR A 118 -3.47 14.64 25.09
N ARG A 119 -4.42 14.14 25.90
CA ARG A 119 -5.55 14.92 26.40
C ARG A 119 -5.35 15.32 27.85
N ASN A 120 -5.83 16.51 28.19
CA ASN A 120 -5.89 16.97 29.57
C ASN A 120 -6.95 16.19 30.36
N ARG A 121 -6.84 16.21 31.70
CA ARG A 121 -7.84 15.60 32.57
C ARG A 121 -9.17 16.34 32.43
N ASP A 122 -10.22 15.62 32.09
CA ASP A 122 -11.59 16.14 32.10
C ASP A 122 -12.04 16.41 33.55
N GLN A 123 -12.45 17.63 33.86
CA GLN A 123 -12.80 18.01 35.23
C GLN A 123 -14.09 17.34 35.73
N GLN A 124 -14.99 16.93 34.84
CA GLN A 124 -16.29 16.38 35.16
C GLN A 124 -16.32 14.85 35.10
N LEU A 125 -15.61 14.27 34.11
CA LEU A 125 -15.65 12.84 33.83
C LEU A 125 -14.51 12.06 34.49
N CYS A 126 -13.36 12.68 34.77
CA CYS A 126 -12.24 11.99 35.41
C CYS A 126 -12.40 11.92 36.94
N ARG A 127 -12.72 10.74 37.45
CA ARG A 127 -12.79 10.45 38.90
C ARG A 127 -11.53 9.79 39.44
N HIS A 128 -10.37 10.43 39.25
CA HIS A 128 -9.09 9.94 39.75
C HIS A 128 -8.16 11.10 40.13
N GLY A 129 -7.15 10.81 40.96
CA GLY A 129 -6.12 11.77 41.35
C GLY A 129 -5.23 12.23 40.18
N PRO A 130 -4.31 13.20 40.41
CA PRO A 130 -3.48 13.81 39.36
C PRO A 130 -2.62 12.83 38.53
N LEU A 131 -2.16 11.73 39.14
CA LEU A 131 -1.34 10.71 38.49
C LEU A 131 -2.14 9.54 37.91
N GLY A 132 -3.45 9.48 38.19
CA GLY A 132 -4.33 8.47 37.61
C GLY A 132 -4.61 8.75 36.14
N LYS A 133 -4.93 7.71 35.38
CA LYS A 133 -5.49 7.84 34.03
C LYS A 133 -6.78 7.03 33.93
N CYS A 134 -7.76 7.54 33.21
CA CYS A 134 -8.98 6.82 32.83
C CYS A 134 -9.25 6.97 31.33
N VAL A 135 -10.34 6.38 30.86
CA VAL A 135 -10.76 6.42 29.44
C VAL A 135 -10.93 7.86 28.89
N HIS A 136 -11.21 8.84 29.75
CA HIS A 136 -11.41 10.23 29.35
C HIS A 136 -10.12 11.06 29.25
N CYS A 137 -8.98 10.57 29.77
CA CYS A 137 -7.70 11.30 29.76
C CYS A 137 -6.51 10.44 29.31
N VAL A 138 -6.72 9.16 29.00
CA VAL A 138 -5.72 8.34 28.31
C VAL A 138 -5.46 8.94 26.92
N PRO A 139 -4.19 8.98 26.47
CA PRO A 139 -3.88 9.44 25.12
C PRO A 139 -4.62 8.62 24.08
N LEU A 140 -5.15 9.28 23.06
CA LEU A 140 -5.80 8.61 21.94
C LEU A 140 -4.74 8.17 20.92
N GLU A 141 -5.08 7.15 20.15
CA GLU A 141 -4.25 6.68 19.05
C GLU A 141 -4.39 7.64 17.85
N PRO A 142 -3.37 7.79 16.99
CA PRO A 142 -3.37 8.75 15.88
C PRO A 142 -4.47 8.50 14.83
N PHE A 143 -5.08 7.32 14.84
CA PHE A 143 -6.13 6.88 13.91
C PHE A 143 -7.53 6.84 14.57
N ASP A 144 -7.69 7.48 15.73
CA ASP A 144 -8.98 7.58 16.43
C ASP A 144 -9.98 8.39 15.60
N GLU A 145 -11.03 7.73 15.11
CA GLU A 145 -11.99 8.30 14.16
C GLU A 145 -12.83 9.41 14.81
N ASP A 146 -13.19 9.28 16.08
CA ASP A 146 -13.92 10.30 16.82
C ASP A 146 -13.09 11.58 16.91
N TYR A 147 -11.82 11.50 17.30
CA TYR A 147 -10.94 12.66 17.35
C TYR A 147 -10.81 13.35 15.98
N LEU A 148 -10.53 12.60 14.92
CA LEU A 148 -10.33 13.15 13.58
C LEU A 148 -11.58 13.87 13.04
N ASN A 149 -12.77 13.34 13.33
CA ASN A 149 -14.05 13.93 12.94
C ASN A 149 -14.39 15.23 13.70
N HIS A 150 -13.87 15.42 14.91
CA HIS A 150 -14.11 16.60 15.74
C HIS A 150 -13.08 17.73 15.51
N LEU A 151 -12.07 17.52 14.66
CA LEU A 151 -11.17 18.60 14.25
C LEU A 151 -11.92 19.64 13.41
N GLU A 152 -11.41 20.87 13.41
CA GLU A 152 -11.95 21.97 12.61
C GLU A 152 -10.92 22.40 11.55
N PRO A 153 -11.11 22.07 10.26
CA PRO A 153 -12.20 21.26 9.69
C PRO A 153 -12.05 19.74 9.97
N PRO A 154 -13.14 18.96 9.87
CA PRO A 154 -13.09 17.51 10.08
C PRO A 154 -12.14 16.81 9.13
N VAL A 155 -11.28 15.95 9.68
CA VAL A 155 -10.30 15.21 8.90
C VAL A 155 -10.92 13.93 8.35
N LYS A 156 -11.24 13.95 7.05
CA LYS A 156 -11.87 12.82 6.33
C LYS A 156 -10.95 11.60 6.17
N HIS A 157 -9.65 11.82 6.13
CA HIS A 157 -8.63 10.79 5.86
C HIS A 157 -7.54 10.85 6.92
N MET A 158 -7.20 9.72 7.53
CA MET A 158 -6.04 9.66 8.40
C MET A 158 -4.73 9.75 7.59
N SER A 159 -3.66 10.24 8.22
CA SER A 159 -2.34 10.21 7.59
C SER A 159 -1.90 8.78 7.30
N PHE A 160 -1.09 8.58 6.26
CA PHE A 160 -0.56 7.26 5.93
C PHE A 160 0.21 6.63 7.10
N HIS A 161 0.97 7.43 7.85
CA HIS A 161 1.69 6.95 9.04
C HIS A 161 0.74 6.54 10.18
N ALA A 162 -0.39 7.23 10.38
CA ALA A 162 -1.44 6.77 11.29
C ALA A 162 -2.07 5.44 10.82
N TYR A 163 -2.26 5.26 9.52
CA TYR A 163 -2.73 4.00 8.93
C TYR A 163 -1.72 2.85 9.15
N ILE A 164 -0.42 3.09 8.97
CA ILE A 164 0.63 2.12 9.33
C ILE A 164 0.56 1.75 10.81
N ARG A 165 0.37 2.73 11.71
CA ARG A 165 0.21 2.47 13.15
C ARG A 165 -1.03 1.62 13.43
N LYS A 166 -2.13 1.84 12.73
CA LYS A 166 -3.36 1.02 12.85
C LYS A 166 -3.11 -0.44 12.47
N LEU A 167 -2.34 -0.68 11.40
CA LEU A 167 -2.01 -2.04 10.95
C LEU A 167 -0.97 -2.74 11.82
N THR A 168 0.00 -1.98 12.33
CA THR A 168 1.11 -2.53 13.13
C THR A 168 0.79 -2.56 14.63
N GLY A 169 -0.32 -1.94 15.04
CA GLY A 169 -0.86 -1.95 16.39
C GLY A 169 -1.38 -3.33 16.77
N GLY A 170 -0.82 -3.94 17.81
CA GLY A 170 -1.24 -5.25 18.30
C GLY A 170 -0.09 -6.08 18.88
N ALA A 171 -0.40 -7.30 19.28
CA ALA A 171 0.56 -8.21 19.92
C ALA A 171 1.75 -8.55 19.00
N ASP A 172 1.49 -8.64 17.69
CA ASP A 172 2.48 -9.03 16.68
C ASP A 172 3.38 -7.88 16.21
N LYS A 173 3.13 -6.65 16.67
CA LYS A 173 3.92 -5.44 16.33
C LYS A 173 4.23 -5.29 14.83
N GLY A 174 3.27 -5.62 13.97
CA GLY A 174 3.44 -5.52 12.53
C GLY A 174 4.26 -6.62 11.86
N LYS A 175 4.62 -7.71 12.55
CA LYS A 175 5.45 -8.80 11.99
C LYS A 175 4.87 -9.43 10.71
N PHE A 176 3.55 -9.40 10.54
CA PHE A 176 2.84 -9.98 9.40
C PHE A 176 2.20 -8.91 8.50
N VAL A 177 2.47 -7.63 8.74
CA VAL A 177 1.92 -6.55 7.90
C VAL A 177 2.73 -6.51 6.61
N ALA A 178 2.05 -6.80 5.51
CA ALA A 178 2.55 -6.62 4.16
C ALA A 178 1.57 -5.71 3.40
N LEU A 179 2.07 -4.60 2.89
CA LEU A 179 1.31 -3.69 2.04
C LEU A 179 1.45 -4.13 0.58
N GLU A 180 0.48 -4.91 0.13
CA GLU A 180 0.45 -5.44 -1.23
C GLU A 180 -0.05 -4.38 -2.21
N ASN A 181 0.68 -4.17 -3.31
CA ASN A 181 0.19 -3.35 -4.41
C ASN A 181 -0.84 -4.15 -5.22
N ILE A 182 -1.93 -3.49 -5.58
CA ILE A 182 -2.95 -4.08 -6.46
C ILE A 182 -2.33 -4.29 -7.84
N SER A 183 -2.63 -5.42 -8.47
CA SER A 183 -2.23 -5.74 -9.84
C SER A 183 -3.39 -6.32 -10.62
N CYS A 184 -3.66 -5.74 -11.78
CA CYS A 184 -4.69 -6.17 -12.71
C CYS A 184 -4.13 -7.12 -13.78
N LYS A 185 -2.82 -7.40 -13.76
CA LYS A 185 -2.15 -8.25 -14.74
C LYS A 185 -2.19 -9.72 -14.34
N ILE A 186 -2.26 -10.60 -15.34
CA ILE A 186 -2.09 -12.04 -15.16
C ILE A 186 -0.69 -12.29 -14.60
N LYS A 187 -0.60 -13.08 -13.52
CA LYS A 187 0.70 -13.46 -12.95
C LYS A 187 1.50 -14.26 -13.97
N SER A 188 2.73 -13.82 -14.23
CA SER A 188 3.66 -14.50 -15.13
C SER A 188 4.13 -15.84 -14.57
N GLY A 189 4.46 -16.79 -15.45
CA GLY A 189 5.10 -18.06 -15.07
C GLY A 189 4.13 -19.20 -14.76
N CYS A 190 2.91 -19.18 -15.30
CA CYS A 190 2.02 -20.32 -15.21
C CYS A 190 2.31 -21.31 -16.35
N GLU A 191 2.77 -22.52 -16.02
CA GLU A 191 3.11 -23.56 -17.00
C GLU A 191 1.93 -24.50 -17.33
N GLY A 192 0.80 -24.37 -16.62
CA GLY A 192 -0.34 -25.29 -16.72
C GLY A 192 -1.33 -24.99 -17.84
N HIS A 193 -1.13 -23.91 -18.61
CA HIS A 193 -1.98 -23.52 -19.73
C HIS A 193 -1.18 -22.66 -20.72
N PRO A 194 -1.62 -22.56 -21.99
CA PRO A 194 -1.08 -21.60 -22.96
C PRO A 194 -1.21 -20.15 -22.46
N PRO A 195 -0.37 -19.21 -22.92
CA PRO A 195 -0.50 -17.81 -22.54
C PRO A 195 -1.84 -17.21 -22.97
N TRP A 196 -2.26 -16.12 -22.31
CA TRP A 196 -3.44 -15.36 -22.74
C TRP A 196 -3.28 -14.92 -24.20
N PRO A 197 -4.32 -15.04 -25.05
CA PRO A 197 -5.73 -15.32 -24.73
C PRO A 197 -6.15 -16.80 -24.76
N GLU A 198 -5.24 -17.71 -25.06
CA GLU A 198 -5.57 -19.13 -25.28
C GLU A 198 -5.82 -19.91 -23.99
N GLY A 199 -5.33 -19.42 -22.84
CA GLY A 199 -5.58 -20.04 -21.54
C GLY A 199 -5.37 -19.11 -20.35
N ILE A 200 -6.17 -19.32 -19.30
CA ILE A 200 -6.03 -18.69 -17.99
C ILE A 200 -6.48 -19.68 -16.91
N CYS A 201 -5.84 -19.66 -15.74
CA CYS A 201 -6.27 -20.44 -14.58
C CYS A 201 -6.46 -19.57 -13.34
N THR A 202 -7.16 -20.09 -12.35
CA THR A 202 -7.46 -19.38 -11.09
C THR A 202 -6.22 -19.00 -10.27
N LYS A 203 -5.05 -19.62 -10.54
CA LYS A 203 -3.78 -19.30 -9.86
C LYS A 203 -3.10 -18.06 -10.43
N CYS A 204 -3.22 -17.84 -11.74
CA CYS A 204 -2.58 -16.71 -12.42
C CYS A 204 -3.54 -15.54 -12.66
N GLN A 205 -4.85 -15.82 -12.69
CA GLN A 205 -5.90 -14.82 -12.84
C GLN A 205 -5.85 -13.81 -11.67
N PRO A 206 -5.77 -12.50 -11.95
CA PRO A 206 -5.90 -11.49 -10.91
C PRO A 206 -7.34 -11.48 -10.38
N SER A 207 -7.48 -11.27 -9.07
CA SER A 207 -8.79 -11.22 -8.44
C SER A 207 -9.60 -10.01 -8.92
N ALA A 208 -10.94 -10.14 -8.89
CA ALA A 208 -11.82 -9.00 -9.10
C ALA A 208 -11.50 -7.89 -8.10
N ILE A 209 -11.56 -6.64 -8.55
CA ILE A 209 -11.20 -5.46 -7.77
C ILE A 209 -12.49 -4.81 -7.30
N THR A 210 -12.65 -4.65 -5.98
CA THR A 210 -13.74 -3.84 -5.42
C THR A 210 -13.18 -2.51 -4.94
N LEU A 211 -13.55 -1.45 -5.64
CA LEU A 211 -13.19 -0.07 -5.34
C LEU A 211 -13.86 0.38 -4.05
N ASN A 212 -13.05 0.56 -3.01
CA ASN A 212 -13.47 1.13 -1.75
C ASN A 212 -12.89 2.53 -1.58
N ARG A 213 -13.59 3.42 -0.87
CA ARG A 213 -13.04 4.73 -0.51
C ARG A 213 -11.80 4.54 0.37
N GLN A 214 -10.66 5.05 -0.08
CA GLN A 214 -9.40 4.91 0.64
C GLN A 214 -9.47 5.74 1.92
N LYS A 215 -9.20 5.13 3.08
CA LYS A 215 -9.37 5.78 4.40
C LYS A 215 -8.17 6.62 4.85
N TYR A 216 -7.11 6.65 4.06
CA TYR A 216 -5.87 7.34 4.36
C TYR A 216 -5.33 8.05 3.12
N ARG A 217 -4.43 9.01 3.34
CA ARG A 217 -3.71 9.74 2.28
C ARG A 217 -2.23 9.84 2.58
N HIS A 218 -1.41 9.96 1.54
CA HIS A 218 0.05 10.02 1.68
C HIS A 218 0.56 11.41 2.01
N VAL A 219 -0.14 12.45 1.53
CA VAL A 219 0.08 13.84 1.88
C VAL A 219 -1.22 14.41 2.41
N ASP A 220 -1.14 15.14 3.52
CA ASP A 220 -2.28 15.69 4.23
C ASP A 220 -2.57 17.15 3.89
N ASN A 221 -1.52 17.89 3.55
CA ASN A 221 -1.62 19.31 3.23
C ASN A 221 -0.65 19.74 2.13
N ILE A 222 -1.07 20.67 1.28
CA ILE A 222 -0.22 21.35 0.29
C ILE A 222 -0.08 22.81 0.70
N MET A 223 1.15 23.31 0.77
CA MET A 223 1.42 24.69 1.18
C MET A 223 2.41 25.33 0.21
N PHE A 224 2.03 26.44 -0.40
CA PHE A 224 2.98 27.28 -1.13
C PHE A 224 3.80 28.12 -0.14
N GLU A 225 5.12 28.13 -0.28
CA GLU A 225 6.00 28.93 0.60
C GLU A 225 5.68 30.43 0.53
N ASN A 226 5.22 30.90 -0.65
CA ASN A 226 4.85 32.29 -0.87
C ASN A 226 3.71 32.38 -1.91
N HIS A 227 2.75 33.28 -1.68
CA HIS A 227 1.68 33.60 -2.62
C HIS A 227 2.20 33.99 -4.01
N THR A 228 3.38 34.62 -4.08
CA THR A 228 3.99 35.05 -5.35
C THR A 228 4.26 33.89 -6.32
N ILE A 229 4.46 32.68 -5.80
CA ILE A 229 4.71 31.48 -6.61
C ILE A 229 3.47 31.16 -7.44
N ALA A 230 2.31 31.10 -6.78
CA ALA A 230 1.02 30.86 -7.41
C ALA A 230 0.62 32.02 -8.33
N ASP A 231 0.82 33.27 -7.89
CA ASP A 231 0.51 34.45 -8.71
C ASP A 231 1.30 34.49 -10.01
N ARG A 232 2.60 34.17 -9.99
CA ARG A 232 3.43 34.14 -11.19
C ARG A 232 2.98 33.07 -12.17
N PHE A 233 2.56 31.91 -11.68
CA PHE A 233 2.02 30.83 -12.51
C PHE A 233 0.71 31.26 -13.18
N LEU A 234 -0.19 31.92 -12.44
CA LEU A 234 -1.46 32.43 -12.96
C LEU A 234 -1.31 33.56 -13.99
N ASP A 235 -0.18 34.28 -14.00
CA ASP A 235 0.06 35.36 -14.97
C ASP A 235 0.01 34.90 -16.42
N PHE A 236 0.37 33.64 -16.70
CA PHE A 236 0.25 33.08 -18.04
C PHE A 236 -1.21 33.08 -18.51
N TRP A 237 -2.11 32.54 -17.68
CA TRP A 237 -3.54 32.52 -17.96
C TRP A 237 -4.11 33.95 -18.03
N ARG A 238 -3.73 34.84 -17.10
CA ARG A 238 -4.20 36.24 -17.12
C ARG A 238 -3.85 36.99 -18.41
N LYS A 239 -2.71 36.64 -19.05
CA LYS A 239 -2.25 37.27 -20.29
C LYS A 239 -2.81 36.63 -21.56
N THR A 240 -3.02 35.32 -21.55
CA THR A 240 -3.34 34.54 -22.77
C THR A 240 -4.80 34.07 -22.83
N GLY A 241 -5.44 33.88 -21.67
CA GLY A 241 -6.72 33.20 -21.53
C GLY A 241 -6.66 31.69 -21.79
N ASN A 242 -5.47 31.12 -22.03
CA ASN A 242 -5.28 29.69 -22.24
C ASN A 242 -4.90 29.01 -20.92
N GLN A 243 -5.27 27.74 -20.79
CA GLN A 243 -4.91 26.93 -19.64
C GLN A 243 -3.39 26.67 -19.60
N HIS A 244 -2.87 26.39 -18.41
CA HIS A 244 -1.45 26.19 -18.16
C HIS A 244 -1.19 25.09 -17.14
N LEU A 245 -0.02 24.47 -17.21
CA LEU A 245 0.44 23.38 -16.36
C LEU A 245 1.84 23.65 -15.81
N GLY A 246 2.12 23.17 -14.60
CA GLY A 246 3.45 23.21 -14.02
C GLY A 246 3.72 22.03 -13.09
N TYR A 247 4.99 21.66 -12.94
CA TYR A 247 5.46 20.74 -11.92
C TYR A 247 5.84 21.50 -10.65
N LEU A 248 5.35 21.00 -9.51
CA LEU A 248 5.61 21.55 -8.19
C LEU A 248 6.92 20.98 -7.65
N TYR A 249 7.88 21.86 -7.35
CA TYR A 249 9.13 21.51 -6.69
C TYR A 249 9.14 22.02 -5.27
N GLY A 250 9.53 21.16 -4.34
CA GLY A 250 9.32 21.38 -2.93
C GLY A 250 9.97 20.34 -2.03
N ARG A 251 9.50 20.29 -0.79
CA ARG A 251 9.93 19.34 0.24
C ARG A 251 8.72 18.76 0.96
N TYR A 252 8.89 17.58 1.55
CA TYR A 252 7.90 17.02 2.46
C TYR A 252 8.30 17.31 3.91
N THR A 253 7.42 17.95 4.66
CA THR A 253 7.64 18.32 6.06
C THR A 253 6.53 17.76 6.96
N GLU A 254 6.74 17.82 8.27
CA GLU A 254 5.73 17.39 9.25
C GLU A 254 4.55 18.38 9.28
N HIS A 255 3.34 17.86 9.11
CA HIS A 255 2.12 18.61 9.34
C HIS A 255 1.60 18.32 10.75
N LYS A 256 1.58 19.34 11.61
CA LYS A 256 1.31 19.15 13.05
C LYS A 256 -0.17 19.14 13.41
N ASP A 257 -1.04 19.66 12.54
CA ASP A 257 -2.48 19.74 12.83
C ASP A 257 -3.16 18.37 12.67
N ILE A 258 -2.50 17.43 11.96
CA ILE A 258 -2.95 16.06 11.78
C ILE A 258 -1.91 15.10 12.38
N PRO A 259 -2.32 14.13 13.22
CA PRO A 259 -1.39 13.17 13.81
C PRO A 259 -0.55 12.44 12.76
N LEU A 260 0.77 12.53 12.89
CA LEU A 260 1.74 11.95 11.95
C LEU A 260 1.53 12.41 10.49
N GLY A 261 1.02 13.62 10.30
CA GLY A 261 0.69 14.15 8.98
C GLY A 261 1.91 14.62 8.19
N ILE A 262 1.78 14.61 6.87
CA ILE A 262 2.79 15.13 5.93
C ILE A 262 2.25 16.34 5.18
N ARG A 263 3.07 17.40 5.09
CA ARG A 263 2.83 18.56 4.25
C ARG A 263 3.78 18.55 3.05
N ALA A 264 3.26 18.85 1.86
CA ALA A 264 4.07 19.19 0.70
C ALA A 264 4.27 20.71 0.65
N GLU A 265 5.48 21.18 0.97
CA GLU A 265 5.86 22.58 0.90
C GLU A 265 6.43 22.90 -0.48
N VAL A 266 5.69 23.69 -1.26
CA VAL A 266 6.02 24.06 -2.63
C VAL A 266 6.85 25.34 -2.63
N ALA A 267 8.08 25.22 -3.10
CA ALA A 267 9.05 26.32 -3.21
C ALA A 267 9.09 26.92 -4.62
N ALA A 268 8.77 26.14 -5.66
CA ALA A 268 8.78 26.60 -7.04
C ALA A 268 7.80 25.82 -7.92
N ILE A 269 7.38 26.47 -9.00
CA ILE A 269 6.64 25.85 -10.10
C ILE A 269 7.54 25.92 -11.34
N TYR A 270 7.80 24.76 -11.94
CA TYR A 270 8.50 24.64 -13.21
C TYR A 270 7.48 24.36 -14.31
N GLU A 271 7.50 25.15 -15.37
CA GLU A 271 6.53 25.07 -16.46
C GLU A 271 7.19 24.33 -17.64
N PRO A 272 6.87 23.03 -17.87
CA PRO A 272 7.45 22.27 -18.97
C PRO A 272 6.92 22.76 -20.33
N PRO A 273 7.60 22.42 -21.44
CA PRO A 273 7.06 22.61 -22.79
C PRO A 273 5.65 22.02 -22.91
N GLN A 274 4.69 22.82 -23.36
CA GLN A 274 3.27 22.44 -23.40
C GLN A 274 2.51 23.27 -24.44
N ILE A 275 1.36 22.74 -24.88
CA ILE A 275 0.39 23.42 -25.74
C ILE A 275 -0.91 23.57 -24.96
N GLY A 276 -1.17 24.78 -24.47
CA GLY A 276 -2.41 25.13 -23.79
C GLY A 276 -3.37 25.88 -24.71
N THR A 277 -4.62 25.41 -24.74
CA THR A 277 -5.77 26.15 -25.31
C THR A 277 -6.72 26.57 -24.20
N GLN A 278 -7.86 27.15 -24.54
CA GLN A 278 -8.89 27.48 -23.54
C GLN A 278 -9.49 26.23 -22.86
N ASN A 279 -9.49 25.08 -23.55
CA ASN A 279 -10.21 23.87 -23.14
C ASN A 279 -9.33 22.60 -23.16
N SER A 280 -8.03 22.71 -23.45
CA SER A 280 -7.15 21.54 -23.55
C SER A 280 -5.72 21.89 -23.12
N LEU A 281 -5.03 20.89 -22.62
CA LEU A 281 -3.62 20.94 -22.26
C LEU A 281 -2.91 19.72 -22.84
N GLU A 282 -1.85 19.95 -23.62
CA GLU A 282 -0.97 18.89 -24.12
C GLU A 282 0.43 19.12 -23.57
N ILE A 283 0.97 18.11 -22.90
CA ILE A 283 2.33 18.14 -22.35
C ILE A 283 3.27 17.62 -23.44
N LEU A 284 4.30 18.40 -23.76
CA LEU A 284 5.31 18.02 -24.75
C LEU A 284 6.53 17.40 -24.05
N GLU A 285 7.37 16.73 -24.84
CA GLU A 285 8.64 16.22 -24.36
C GLU A 285 9.53 17.36 -23.85
N ASP A 286 10.05 17.20 -22.63
CA ASP A 286 10.93 18.18 -22.00
C ASP A 286 12.39 17.71 -22.03
N PRO A 287 13.22 18.24 -22.96
CA PRO A 287 14.63 17.89 -23.04
C PRO A 287 15.45 18.38 -21.83
N LYS A 288 14.90 19.24 -20.98
CA LYS A 288 15.57 19.80 -19.80
C LYS A 288 15.12 19.18 -18.49
N ALA A 289 14.16 18.25 -18.50
CA ALA A 289 13.59 17.67 -17.29
C ALA A 289 14.65 17.13 -16.32
N GLU A 290 15.60 16.34 -16.83
CA GLU A 290 16.68 15.75 -16.01
C GLU A 290 17.57 16.82 -15.37
N VAL A 291 17.91 17.88 -16.12
CA VAL A 291 18.75 18.98 -15.62
C VAL A 291 18.02 19.75 -14.52
N VAL A 292 16.72 19.98 -14.69
CA VAL A 292 15.89 20.66 -13.69
C VAL A 292 15.78 19.82 -12.42
N ASP A 293 15.54 18.51 -12.56
CA ASP A 293 15.50 17.58 -11.43
C ASP A 293 16.86 17.53 -10.69
N GLU A 294 17.99 17.57 -11.40
CA GLU A 294 19.32 17.63 -10.78
C GLU A 294 19.57 18.95 -10.02
N ILE A 295 19.18 20.09 -10.61
CA ILE A 295 19.29 21.40 -9.95
C ILE A 295 18.42 21.43 -8.70
N ALA A 296 17.18 20.96 -8.80
CA ALA A 296 16.27 20.85 -7.67
C ALA A 296 16.89 20.01 -6.55
N ALA A 297 17.43 18.83 -6.88
CA ALA A 297 18.06 17.95 -5.91
C ALA A 297 19.25 18.63 -5.18
N LYS A 298 20.09 19.38 -5.89
CA LYS A 298 21.19 20.17 -5.28
C LYS A 298 20.71 21.28 -4.35
N LEU A 299 19.51 21.80 -4.57
CA LEU A 299 18.83 22.76 -3.69
C LEU A 299 18.05 22.08 -2.55
N GLY A 300 18.11 20.74 -2.46
CA GLY A 300 17.34 19.94 -1.51
C GLY A 300 15.83 20.00 -1.80
N LEU A 301 15.45 20.24 -3.05
CA LEU A 301 14.07 20.20 -3.54
C LEU A 301 13.86 18.92 -4.36
N ARG A 302 12.60 18.50 -4.46
CA ARG A 302 12.17 17.40 -5.32
C ARG A 302 10.84 17.73 -5.95
N LYS A 303 10.49 17.00 -7.02
CA LYS A 303 9.15 17.05 -7.60
C LYS A 303 8.15 16.48 -6.58
N VAL A 304 7.26 17.32 -6.06
CA VAL A 304 6.26 16.95 -5.05
C VAL A 304 4.85 16.83 -5.63
N GLY A 305 4.61 17.38 -6.81
CA GLY A 305 3.31 17.32 -7.45
C GLY A 305 3.27 18.03 -8.79
N TRP A 306 2.07 18.27 -9.28
CA TRP A 306 1.79 19.07 -10.46
C TRP A 306 0.58 19.97 -10.21
N ILE A 307 0.50 21.05 -10.96
CA ILE A 307 -0.60 22.01 -10.95
C ILE A 307 -1.06 22.27 -12.37
N PHE A 308 -2.36 22.41 -12.57
CA PHE A 308 -2.93 22.88 -13.83
C PHE A 308 -4.09 23.84 -13.58
N THR A 309 -4.40 24.68 -14.57
CA THR A 309 -5.51 25.61 -14.50
C THR A 309 -6.75 25.05 -15.21
N ASP A 310 -7.90 25.30 -14.61
CA ASP A 310 -9.21 25.20 -15.25
C ASP A 310 -9.98 26.49 -14.92
N LEU A 311 -9.54 27.58 -15.56
CA LEU A 311 -10.04 28.92 -15.31
C LEU A 311 -10.78 29.44 -16.53
N VAL A 312 -12.03 29.85 -16.30
CA VAL A 312 -12.89 30.48 -17.31
C VAL A 312 -13.35 31.83 -16.76
N SER A 313 -13.03 32.92 -17.45
CA SER A 313 -13.44 34.28 -17.06
C SER A 313 -14.97 34.38 -17.08
N GLU A 314 -15.56 34.86 -15.99
CA GLU A 314 -17.00 35.16 -15.92
C GLU A 314 -17.25 36.65 -16.21
N ASP A 315 -16.56 37.54 -15.50
CA ASP A 315 -16.58 38.98 -15.75
C ASP A 315 -15.16 39.54 -15.76
N THR A 316 -14.64 39.80 -16.96
CA THR A 316 -13.28 40.31 -17.17
C THR A 316 -13.05 41.68 -16.53
N ARG A 317 -14.10 42.48 -16.28
CA ARG A 317 -13.96 43.80 -15.63
C ARG A 317 -13.76 43.68 -14.13
N LYS A 318 -14.37 42.67 -13.52
CA LYS A 318 -14.26 42.38 -12.08
C LYS A 318 -13.14 41.40 -11.76
N GLY A 319 -12.60 40.71 -12.76
CA GLY A 319 -11.60 39.67 -12.60
C GLY A 319 -12.17 38.39 -11.98
N THR A 320 -13.47 38.13 -12.15
CA THR A 320 -14.12 36.93 -11.60
C THR A 320 -14.01 35.75 -12.55
N VAL A 321 -13.96 34.55 -11.96
CA VAL A 321 -13.85 33.27 -12.66
C VAL A 321 -15.05 32.39 -12.32
N ARG A 322 -15.44 31.53 -13.27
CA ARG A 322 -16.61 30.66 -13.13
C ARG A 322 -16.34 29.55 -12.11
N TYR A 323 -17.29 29.33 -11.19
CA TYR A 323 -17.28 28.18 -10.29
C TYR A 323 -17.81 26.91 -11.02
N SER A 324 -16.96 26.27 -11.81
CA SER A 324 -17.32 25.10 -12.65
C SER A 324 -17.23 23.76 -11.91
N ARG A 325 -16.35 23.63 -10.91
CA ARG A 325 -16.08 22.38 -10.18
C ARG A 325 -16.72 22.41 -8.82
N ASN A 326 -17.78 21.63 -8.63
CA ASN A 326 -18.55 21.61 -7.38
C ASN A 326 -19.31 20.29 -7.21
N LYS A 327 -20.04 20.17 -6.09
CA LYS A 327 -20.84 19.00 -5.74
C LYS A 327 -21.88 18.58 -6.79
N ASP A 328 -22.33 19.51 -7.65
CA ASP A 328 -23.38 19.28 -8.64
C ASP A 328 -22.78 18.94 -10.03
N THR A 329 -21.45 18.92 -10.14
CA THR A 329 -20.69 18.66 -11.37
C THR A 329 -19.62 17.58 -11.12
N TYR A 330 -18.35 17.96 -11.06
CA TYR A 330 -17.22 17.09 -10.75
C TYR A 330 -16.08 17.90 -10.13
N TYR A 331 -15.18 17.20 -9.44
CA TYR A 331 -13.98 17.79 -8.84
C TYR A 331 -12.74 17.57 -9.71
N LEU A 332 -12.53 16.32 -10.15
CA LEU A 332 -11.57 15.95 -11.19
C LEU A 332 -12.28 15.17 -12.28
N SER A 333 -11.88 15.37 -13.52
CA SER A 333 -12.34 14.55 -14.64
C SER A 333 -11.66 13.18 -14.63
N ALA A 334 -12.23 12.20 -15.36
CA ALA A 334 -11.62 10.89 -15.52
C ALA A 334 -10.24 10.97 -16.21
N GLU A 335 -10.07 11.88 -17.17
CA GLU A 335 -8.79 12.12 -17.85
C GLU A 335 -7.74 12.70 -16.90
N GLU A 336 -8.14 13.66 -16.05
CA GLU A 336 -7.28 14.21 -15.00
C GLU A 336 -6.90 13.16 -13.96
N CYS A 337 -7.83 12.27 -13.57
CA CYS A 337 -7.55 11.15 -12.68
C CYS A 337 -6.55 10.16 -13.30
N ILE A 338 -6.70 9.85 -14.59
CA ILE A 338 -5.76 8.97 -15.31
C ILE A 338 -4.38 9.62 -15.38
N THR A 339 -4.32 10.92 -15.67
CA THR A 339 -3.07 11.69 -15.72
C THR A 339 -2.38 11.74 -14.35
N ALA A 340 -3.14 12.04 -13.29
CA ALA A 340 -2.64 12.02 -11.91
C ALA A 340 -2.14 10.62 -11.49
N GLY A 341 -2.87 9.56 -11.87
CA GLY A 341 -2.45 8.17 -11.65
C GLY A 341 -1.16 7.83 -12.37
N ASN A 342 -0.97 8.31 -13.61
CA ASN A 342 0.28 8.14 -14.34
C ASN A 342 1.45 8.83 -13.62
N PHE A 343 1.30 10.10 -13.21
CA PHE A 343 2.35 10.81 -12.48
C PHE A 343 2.65 10.19 -11.11
N GLN A 344 1.63 9.75 -10.37
CA GLN A 344 1.84 9.04 -9.10
C GLN A 344 2.59 7.71 -9.30
N ASN A 345 2.32 6.97 -10.37
CA ASN A 345 3.06 5.74 -10.69
C ASN A 345 4.52 5.99 -11.08
N GLN A 346 4.82 7.14 -11.69
CA GLN A 346 6.19 7.57 -12.01
C GLN A 346 6.96 8.04 -10.77
N GLN A 347 6.26 8.39 -9.70
CA GLN A 347 6.82 8.90 -8.44
C GLN A 347 6.40 8.00 -7.25
N PRO A 348 6.78 6.71 -7.24
CA PRO A 348 6.35 5.78 -6.20
C PRO A 348 6.90 6.18 -4.84
N ASN A 349 6.08 5.99 -3.79
CA ASN A 349 6.51 6.20 -2.43
C ASN A 349 7.24 4.96 -1.91
N ILE A 350 8.52 5.13 -1.59
CA ILE A 350 9.36 4.08 -1.05
C ILE A 350 8.82 3.62 0.32
N CYS A 351 8.62 2.31 0.50
CA CYS A 351 8.01 1.76 1.70
C CYS A 351 8.52 0.35 2.00
N ARG A 352 9.17 0.17 3.15
CA ARG A 352 9.76 -1.13 3.55
C ARG A 352 8.73 -2.19 3.94
N LEU A 353 7.50 -1.77 4.23
CA LEU A 353 6.39 -2.67 4.59
C LEU A 353 5.74 -3.30 3.35
N SER A 354 6.07 -2.82 2.16
CA SER A 354 5.62 -3.44 0.92
C SER A 354 6.64 -4.48 0.43
N PRO A 355 6.19 -5.67 -0.01
CA PRO A 355 7.05 -6.65 -0.68
C PRO A 355 7.74 -6.09 -1.93
N ASP A 356 7.13 -5.13 -2.61
CA ASP A 356 7.65 -4.50 -3.83
C ASP A 356 8.66 -3.37 -3.54
N GLY A 357 8.86 -3.04 -2.25
CA GLY A 357 9.73 -1.94 -1.82
C GLY A 357 9.13 -0.53 -1.95
N HIS A 358 7.91 -0.42 -2.50
CA HIS A 358 7.17 0.83 -2.62
C HIS A 358 5.67 0.62 -2.40
N PHE A 359 4.97 1.65 -1.94
CA PHE A 359 3.52 1.61 -1.75
C PHE A 359 2.90 3.00 -1.89
N GLY A 360 1.97 3.13 -2.85
CA GLY A 360 1.32 4.38 -3.21
C GLY A 360 2.30 5.46 -3.68
N SER A 361 1.93 6.72 -3.53
CA SER A 361 2.74 7.88 -3.91
C SER A 361 2.42 9.09 -3.04
N LYS A 362 3.43 9.92 -2.73
CA LYS A 362 3.25 11.24 -2.11
C LYS A 362 2.96 12.35 -3.13
N PHE A 363 3.00 12.04 -4.43
CA PHE A 363 2.83 13.03 -5.47
C PHE A 363 1.41 13.61 -5.44
N VAL A 364 1.31 14.94 -5.39
CA VAL A 364 0.02 15.65 -5.30
C VAL A 364 -0.40 16.27 -6.63
N THR A 365 -1.70 16.48 -6.78
CA THR A 365 -2.33 17.17 -7.91
C THR A 365 -2.99 18.43 -7.38
N VAL A 366 -2.73 19.58 -8.00
CA VAL A 366 -3.37 20.85 -7.65
C VAL A 366 -4.14 21.37 -8.85
N VAL A 367 -5.40 21.76 -8.64
CA VAL A 367 -6.22 22.41 -9.67
C VAL A 367 -6.42 23.86 -9.28
N ALA A 368 -6.04 24.79 -10.15
CA ALA A 368 -6.39 26.18 -10.03
C ALA A 368 -7.70 26.44 -10.79
N THR A 369 -8.80 26.64 -10.07
CA THR A 369 -10.14 26.81 -10.65
C THR A 369 -10.89 27.97 -9.98
N GLY A 370 -12.14 28.23 -10.36
CA GLY A 370 -12.98 29.21 -9.66
C GLY A 370 -13.58 28.61 -8.38
N GLY A 371 -13.51 29.34 -7.27
CA GLY A 371 -14.12 28.95 -6.00
C GLY A 371 -15.58 29.42 -5.85
N PRO A 372 -16.22 29.11 -4.70
CA PRO A 372 -17.61 29.51 -4.41
C PRO A 372 -17.88 31.02 -4.41
N ASP A 373 -16.84 31.83 -4.27
CA ASP A 373 -16.86 33.30 -4.31
C ASP A 373 -16.50 33.88 -5.68
N ASN A 374 -16.41 33.02 -6.71
CA ASN A 374 -15.98 33.35 -8.06
C ASN A 374 -14.58 33.99 -8.12
N GLN A 375 -13.74 33.74 -7.11
CA GLN A 375 -12.31 34.04 -7.12
C GLN A 375 -11.50 32.81 -7.50
N VAL A 376 -10.23 33.01 -7.87
CA VAL A 376 -9.33 31.89 -8.12
C VAL A 376 -9.09 31.13 -6.80
N HIS A 377 -9.31 29.83 -6.83
CA HIS A 377 -9.16 28.90 -5.74
C HIS A 377 -8.26 27.73 -6.16
N PHE A 378 -7.56 27.13 -5.19
CA PHE A 378 -6.71 25.98 -5.41
C PHE A 378 -7.27 24.78 -4.67
N GLU A 379 -7.51 23.70 -5.40
CA GLU A 379 -8.00 22.43 -4.85
C GLU A 379 -6.90 21.37 -4.95
N GLY A 380 -6.64 20.67 -3.84
CA GLY A 380 -5.58 19.67 -3.73
C GLY A 380 -6.12 18.24 -3.73
N TYR A 381 -5.50 17.36 -4.51
CA TYR A 381 -5.92 15.97 -4.66
C TYR A 381 -4.76 14.99 -4.73
N GLN A 382 -5.02 13.74 -4.37
CA GLN A 382 -4.29 12.57 -4.84
C GLN A 382 -5.30 11.57 -5.43
N VAL A 383 -4.85 10.67 -6.29
CA VAL A 383 -5.64 9.49 -6.66
C VAL A 383 -5.30 8.30 -5.78
N SER A 384 -6.27 7.43 -5.56
CA SER A 384 -6.14 6.25 -4.71
C SER A 384 -5.16 5.23 -5.29
N ASN A 385 -4.64 4.35 -4.44
CA ASN A 385 -3.76 3.26 -4.88
C ASN A 385 -4.48 2.29 -5.84
N GLN A 386 -5.81 2.21 -5.76
CA GLN A 386 -6.65 1.47 -6.71
C GLN A 386 -6.66 2.15 -8.08
N CYS A 387 -6.81 3.48 -8.13
CA CYS A 387 -6.69 4.25 -9.37
C CYS A 387 -5.30 4.09 -10.00
N MET A 388 -4.24 4.22 -9.20
CA MET A 388 -2.85 4.00 -9.65
C MET A 388 -2.69 2.63 -10.31
N ALA A 389 -3.21 1.57 -9.72
CA ALA A 389 -3.13 0.22 -10.27
C ALA A 389 -3.91 0.08 -11.59
N LEU A 390 -5.15 0.61 -11.65
CA LEU A 390 -5.96 0.59 -12.86
C LEU A 390 -5.31 1.38 -14.01
N VAL A 391 -4.65 2.50 -13.72
CA VAL A 391 -3.93 3.30 -14.73
C VAL A 391 -2.65 2.59 -15.18
N ARG A 392 -1.82 2.12 -14.25
CA ARG A 392 -0.56 1.41 -14.54
C ARG A 392 -0.77 0.18 -15.42
N ASP A 393 -1.88 -0.52 -15.19
CA ASP A 393 -2.22 -1.74 -15.91
C ASP A 393 -3.18 -1.45 -17.08
N GLU A 394 -3.37 -0.19 -17.45
CA GLU A 394 -4.17 0.27 -18.60
C GLU A 394 -5.62 -0.26 -18.60
N CYS A 395 -6.24 -0.39 -17.43
CA CYS A 395 -7.60 -0.91 -17.26
C CYS A 395 -8.67 0.18 -17.20
N LEU A 396 -8.31 1.47 -17.15
CA LEU A 396 -9.25 2.59 -17.02
C LEU A 396 -9.23 3.47 -18.27
N LEU A 397 -10.40 3.86 -18.75
CA LEU A 397 -10.61 4.82 -19.85
C LEU A 397 -11.48 5.98 -19.37
N PRO A 398 -11.30 7.20 -19.92
CA PRO A 398 -12.22 8.30 -19.69
C PRO A 398 -13.50 8.14 -20.54
N CYS A 399 -14.64 8.64 -20.04
CA CYS A 399 -15.85 8.76 -20.84
C CYS A 399 -15.83 10.06 -21.66
N ARG A 400 -16.33 10.02 -22.91
CA ARG A 400 -16.27 11.16 -23.84
C ARG A 400 -17.15 12.35 -23.42
N ASP A 401 -18.39 12.07 -23.01
CA ASP A 401 -19.41 13.10 -22.76
C ASP A 401 -19.81 13.19 -21.27
N ALA A 402 -19.07 12.52 -20.39
CA ALA A 402 -19.32 12.46 -18.95
C ALA A 402 -17.98 12.52 -18.20
N PRO A 403 -17.39 13.72 -17.97
CA PRO A 403 -16.08 13.87 -17.32
C PRO A 403 -16.03 13.27 -15.92
N GLU A 404 -17.16 13.20 -15.22
CA GLU A 404 -17.32 12.60 -13.89
C GLU A 404 -17.30 11.06 -13.88
N LEU A 405 -17.29 10.43 -15.06
CA LEU A 405 -17.30 8.98 -15.24
C LEU A 405 -16.05 8.48 -15.95
N GLY A 406 -15.43 7.45 -15.38
CA GLY A 406 -14.50 6.57 -16.06
C GLY A 406 -15.18 5.29 -16.54
N TYR A 407 -14.42 4.45 -17.23
CA TYR A 407 -14.89 3.17 -17.74
C TYR A 407 -13.79 2.12 -17.57
N ALA A 408 -14.04 1.10 -16.76
CA ALA A 408 -13.14 -0.05 -16.66
C ALA A 408 -13.20 -0.85 -17.96
N LYS A 409 -12.07 -1.07 -18.65
CA LYS A 409 -12.02 -1.80 -19.91
C LYS A 409 -12.62 -3.21 -19.77
N GLU A 410 -13.22 -3.70 -20.85
CA GLU A 410 -13.56 -5.12 -20.98
C GLU A 410 -12.32 -5.94 -21.33
N SER A 411 -12.31 -7.20 -20.94
CA SER A 411 -11.25 -8.12 -21.38
C SER A 411 -11.32 -8.30 -22.89
N SER A 412 -10.17 -8.24 -23.56
CA SER A 412 -10.01 -8.51 -24.98
C SER A 412 -8.97 -9.61 -25.21
N SER A 413 -8.84 -10.09 -26.46
CA SER A 413 -7.78 -11.02 -26.83
C SER A 413 -6.36 -10.48 -26.56
N GLU A 414 -6.21 -9.15 -26.54
CA GLU A 414 -4.93 -8.48 -26.31
C GLU A 414 -4.63 -8.30 -24.81
N GLN A 415 -5.67 -8.02 -24.01
CA GLN A 415 -5.51 -7.68 -22.61
C GLN A 415 -6.63 -8.29 -21.76
N TYR A 416 -6.24 -9.08 -20.76
CA TYR A 416 -7.15 -9.47 -19.69
C TYR A 416 -7.33 -8.30 -18.71
N VAL A 417 -8.59 -8.00 -18.40
CA VAL A 417 -8.97 -6.99 -17.40
C VAL A 417 -9.92 -7.65 -16.41
N PRO A 418 -9.56 -7.73 -15.11
CA PRO A 418 -10.43 -8.30 -14.10
C PRO A 418 -11.71 -7.47 -13.97
N ASP A 419 -12.77 -8.09 -13.47
CA ASP A 419 -13.98 -7.33 -13.15
C ASP A 419 -13.68 -6.31 -12.04
N VAL A 420 -14.07 -5.07 -12.30
CA VAL A 420 -13.92 -3.95 -11.38
C VAL A 420 -15.31 -3.56 -10.90
N PHE A 421 -15.50 -3.56 -9.58
CA PHE A 421 -16.75 -3.22 -8.91
C PHE A 421 -16.55 -2.01 -8.02
N TYR A 422 -17.63 -1.32 -7.68
CA TYR A 422 -17.67 -0.33 -6.59
C TYR A 422 -18.91 -0.56 -5.74
N LYS A 423 -18.86 -0.11 -4.48
CA LYS A 423 -20.00 -0.17 -3.56
C LYS A 423 -20.71 1.17 -3.52
N ASP A 424 -22.02 1.15 -3.73
CA ASP A 424 -22.89 2.32 -3.65
C ASP A 424 -24.00 2.08 -2.61
N ILE A 425 -24.67 3.14 -2.18
CA ILE A 425 -25.79 3.06 -1.23
C ILE A 425 -27.09 3.30 -2.00
N ASP A 426 -28.00 2.34 -1.96
CA ASP A 426 -29.29 2.47 -2.61
C ASP A 426 -30.23 3.46 -1.89
N LYS A 427 -31.40 3.72 -2.48
CA LYS A 427 -32.42 4.63 -1.91
C LYS A 427 -32.99 4.17 -0.57
N PHE A 428 -32.72 2.93 -0.16
CA PHE A 428 -33.17 2.32 1.08
C PHE A 428 -32.04 2.22 2.12
N GLY A 429 -30.84 2.72 1.80
CA GLY A 429 -29.69 2.69 2.69
C GLY A 429 -28.89 1.38 2.66
N ASN A 430 -29.14 0.48 1.71
CA ASN A 430 -28.40 -0.77 1.59
C ASN A 430 -27.15 -0.59 0.71
N GLU A 431 -26.03 -1.23 1.09
CA GLU A 431 -24.86 -1.33 0.22
C GLU A 431 -25.14 -2.26 -0.97
N ILE A 432 -25.07 -1.72 -2.18
CA ILE A 432 -25.14 -2.47 -3.43
C ILE A 432 -23.77 -2.48 -4.12
N THR A 433 -23.44 -3.58 -4.80
CA THR A 433 -22.21 -3.68 -5.59
C THR A 433 -22.54 -3.49 -7.07
N GLN A 434 -21.91 -2.52 -7.70
CA GLN A 434 -22.11 -2.18 -9.11
C GLN A 434 -20.83 -2.42 -9.92
N LEU A 435 -20.99 -2.78 -11.20
CA LEU A 435 -19.87 -2.91 -12.13
C LEU A 435 -19.36 -1.53 -12.53
N ALA A 436 -18.05 -1.33 -12.57
CA ALA A 436 -17.37 -0.06 -12.86
C ALA A 436 -17.38 0.30 -14.36
N ARG A 437 -18.54 0.14 -15.01
CA ARG A 437 -18.80 0.36 -16.44
C ARG A 437 -20.21 0.97 -16.60
N PRO A 438 -20.43 2.25 -16.27
CA PRO A 438 -19.44 3.28 -15.95
C PRO A 438 -19.00 3.32 -14.47
N LEU A 439 -17.92 4.04 -14.20
CA LEU A 439 -17.30 4.21 -12.88
C LEU A 439 -17.32 5.68 -12.45
N PRO A 440 -18.00 6.05 -11.36
CA PRO A 440 -17.86 7.40 -10.79
C PRO A 440 -16.42 7.66 -10.32
N VAL A 441 -15.82 8.76 -10.78
CA VAL A 441 -14.42 9.10 -10.45
C VAL A 441 -14.21 9.44 -8.97
N GLU A 442 -15.27 9.74 -8.21
CA GLU A 442 -15.19 9.99 -6.77
C GLU A 442 -14.61 8.81 -5.95
N TYR A 443 -14.68 7.57 -6.46
CA TYR A 443 -14.03 6.41 -5.82
C TYR A 443 -12.50 6.40 -6.05
N LEU A 444 -12.01 7.21 -6.98
CA LEU A 444 -10.62 7.30 -7.37
C LEU A 444 -9.89 8.45 -6.69
N ILE A 445 -10.60 9.47 -6.22
CA ILE A 445 -10.03 10.73 -5.75
C ILE A 445 -9.94 10.76 -4.22
N ILE A 446 -8.87 11.39 -3.73
CA ILE A 446 -8.61 11.65 -2.32
C ILE A 446 -8.33 13.14 -2.17
N ASP A 447 -9.05 13.78 -1.27
CA ASP A 447 -8.97 15.20 -0.95
C ASP A 447 -7.74 15.52 -0.07
N VAL A 448 -6.97 16.52 -0.47
CA VAL A 448 -5.76 17.02 0.23
C VAL A 448 -5.96 18.49 0.58
N SER A 449 -5.68 18.83 1.84
CA SER A 449 -5.99 20.15 2.41
C SER A 449 -5.03 21.27 2.01
#